data_AF-A0A5N8WDA2-F1
#
_entry.id   AF-A0A5N8WDA2-F1
#
_cell.length_a   1.000
_cell.length_b   1.000
_cell.length_c   1.000
_cell.angle_alpha   90.00
_cell.angle_beta   90.00
_cell.angle_gamma   90.00
#
_symmetry.space_group_name_H-M   'P 1'
#
loop_
_entity.id
_entity.type
_entity.pdbx_description
1 polymer ?
#
loop_
_entity_poly.entity_id
_entity_poly.type
_entity_poly.pdbx_seq_one_letter_code
_entity_poly.pdbx_strand_id
1 'polypeptide(L)'
;MTWTVLRLHRTALIVWGAFVALMIAVLVWNEVGTADAALRELDGCLRHSPCTIHAVIIYNERIGLVGTAVCYSFLAVAAFSGGALFGRELEYGTVRLAWTQSVTPGRWLAAKLAVPALALAVGGTALVLAFRWAWSAHPELLDSDWTSDHVFVARGPAMVAYSLCALAVGAVTALALRRTLPALGVSVAVMALVNQVMEYYRQEDLVKYWTPHLAETGILLALAATAALAAFALLHGRTD
;
A
#
# COMPACT_ATOMS: atom_id res chain seq x y z
N MET A 1 21.15 -18.99 -0.91
CA MET A 1 20.24 -18.19 -0.04
C MET A 1 19.14 -17.46 -0.81
N THR A 2 19.41 -16.89 -1.98
CA THR A 2 18.39 -16.18 -2.80
C THR A 2 17.18 -17.05 -3.16
N TRP A 3 17.42 -18.32 -3.50
CA TRP A 3 16.37 -19.23 -3.95
C TRP A 3 15.40 -19.67 -2.84
N THR A 4 15.89 -19.89 -1.62
CA THR A 4 15.05 -20.24 -0.46
C THR A 4 14.22 -19.05 0.01
N VAL A 5 14.80 -17.84 -0.01
CA VAL A 5 14.09 -16.58 0.28
C VAL A 5 12.98 -16.33 -0.75
N LEU A 6 13.24 -16.57 -2.04
CA LEU A 6 12.23 -16.44 -3.09
C LEU A 6 11.07 -17.43 -2.93
N ARG A 7 11.34 -18.67 -2.51
CA ARG A 7 10.26 -19.64 -2.21
C ARG A 7 9.40 -19.21 -1.03
N LEU A 8 10.00 -18.66 0.02
CA LEU A 8 9.28 -18.15 1.19
C LEU A 8 8.33 -17.00 0.81
N HIS A 9 8.80 -16.09 -0.04
CA HIS A 9 8.01 -14.93 -0.46
C HIS A 9 7.14 -15.21 -1.70
N ARG A 10 7.22 -16.40 -2.31
CA ARG A 10 6.57 -16.69 -3.61
C ARG A 10 5.08 -16.36 -3.59
N THR A 11 4.35 -16.84 -2.59
CA THR A 11 2.90 -16.60 -2.50
C THR A 11 2.59 -15.12 -2.34
N ALA A 12 3.33 -14.41 -1.49
CA ALA A 12 3.14 -12.98 -1.28
C ALA A 12 3.47 -12.16 -2.55
N LEU A 13 4.55 -12.52 -3.26
CA LEU A 13 4.94 -11.89 -4.52
C LEU A 13 3.93 -12.17 -5.63
N ILE A 14 3.35 -13.37 -5.70
CA ILE A 14 2.29 -13.68 -6.66
C ILE A 14 1.03 -12.89 -6.34
N VAL A 15 0.59 -12.85 -5.08
CA VAL A 15 -0.61 -12.11 -4.67
C VAL A 15 -0.44 -10.62 -4.94
N TRP A 16 0.70 -10.03 -4.55
CA TRP A 16 1.00 -8.63 -4.82
C TRP A 16 1.12 -8.34 -6.32
N GLY A 17 1.82 -9.18 -7.07
CA GLY A 17 1.96 -9.03 -8.53
C GLY A 17 0.61 -9.15 -9.25
N ALA A 18 -0.24 -10.09 -8.84
CA ALA A 18 -1.59 -10.24 -9.37
C ALA A 18 -2.47 -9.04 -9.03
N PHE A 19 -2.39 -8.53 -7.80
CA PHE A 19 -3.08 -7.30 -7.40
C PHE A 19 -2.65 -6.11 -8.27
N VAL A 20 -1.34 -5.88 -8.42
CA VAL A 20 -0.79 -4.81 -9.26
C VAL A 20 -1.26 -4.95 -10.70
N ALA A 21 -1.11 -6.13 -11.30
CA ALA A 21 -1.52 -6.40 -12.67
C ALA A 21 -3.02 -6.20 -12.87
N LEU A 22 -3.85 -6.65 -11.93
CA LEU A 22 -5.31 -6.49 -11.99
C LEU A 22 -5.71 -5.02 -11.92
N MET A 23 -5.17 -4.25 -10.98
CA MET A 23 -5.49 -2.82 -10.86
C MET A 23 -5.08 -2.04 -12.12
N ILE A 24 -3.88 -2.30 -12.66
CA ILE A 24 -3.44 -1.68 -13.92
C ILE A 24 -4.35 -2.09 -15.07
N ALA A 25 -4.73 -3.38 -15.18
CA ALA A 25 -5.62 -3.85 -16.22
C ALA A 25 -7.01 -3.20 -16.14
N VAL A 26 -7.56 -3.00 -14.94
CA VAL A 26 -8.82 -2.30 -14.73
C VAL A 26 -8.72 -0.84 -15.18
N LEU A 27 -7.63 -0.14 -14.83
CA LEU A 27 -7.40 1.25 -15.27
C LEU A 27 -7.30 1.34 -16.79
N VAL A 28 -6.49 0.50 -17.42
CA VAL A 28 -6.34 0.47 -18.89
C VAL A 28 -7.66 0.13 -19.57
N TRP A 29 -8.43 -0.81 -19.02
CA TRP A 29 -9.76 -1.15 -19.55
C TRP A 29 -10.74 0.01 -19.42
N ASN A 30 -10.69 0.78 -18.33
CA ASN A 30 -11.55 1.92 -18.13
C ASN A 30 -11.29 3.01 -19.18
N GLU A 31 -10.02 3.32 -19.41
CA GLU A 31 -9.59 4.31 -20.41
C GLU A 31 -9.88 3.85 -21.85
N VAL A 32 -9.39 2.67 -22.24
CA VAL A 32 -9.45 2.22 -23.64
C VAL A 32 -10.83 1.65 -24.00
N GLY A 33 -11.51 1.02 -23.05
CA GLY A 33 -12.75 0.28 -23.31
C GLY A 33 -14.04 1.07 -23.05
N THR A 34 -14.01 2.05 -22.14
CA THR A 34 -15.25 2.70 -21.67
C THR A 34 -15.28 4.22 -21.76
N ALA A 35 -14.14 4.90 -21.87
CA ALA A 35 -14.08 6.37 -21.90
C ALA A 35 -14.91 6.98 -23.05
N ASP A 36 -14.79 6.46 -24.28
CA ASP A 36 -15.52 6.97 -25.45
C ASP A 36 -17.04 6.92 -25.31
N ALA A 37 -17.55 5.92 -24.57
CA ALA A 37 -18.99 5.83 -24.29
C ALA A 37 -19.42 6.90 -23.30
N ALA A 38 -18.65 7.09 -22.23
CA ALA A 38 -18.90 8.12 -21.22
C ALA A 38 -18.80 9.54 -21.79
N LEU A 39 -17.81 9.82 -22.65
CA LEU A 39 -17.65 11.12 -23.31
C LEU A 39 -18.82 11.44 -24.26
N ARG A 40 -19.29 10.46 -25.04
CA ARG A 40 -20.46 10.65 -25.91
C ARG A 40 -21.73 10.90 -25.11
N GLU A 41 -21.89 10.22 -23.99
CA GLU A 41 -23.02 10.45 -23.08
C GLU A 41 -22.96 11.87 -22.48
N LEU A 42 -21.78 12.29 -22.00
CA LEU A 42 -21.56 13.63 -21.47
C LEU A 42 -21.85 14.72 -22.53
N ASP A 43 -21.34 14.58 -23.75
CA ASP A 43 -21.59 15.53 -24.84
C ASP A 43 -23.09 15.61 -25.22
N GLY A 44 -23.78 14.46 -25.19
CA GLY A 44 -25.24 14.40 -25.36
C GLY A 44 -25.98 15.20 -24.29
N CYS A 45 -25.58 15.04 -23.02
CA CYS A 45 -26.13 15.76 -21.88
C CYS A 45 -25.91 17.27 -21.95
N LEU A 46 -24.76 17.73 -22.46
CA LEU A 46 -24.48 19.16 -22.61
C LEU A 46 -25.37 19.83 -23.66
N ARG A 47 -25.91 19.06 -24.61
CA ARG A 47 -26.72 19.57 -25.73
C ARG A 47 -28.23 19.41 -25.54
N HIS A 48 -28.67 18.41 -24.76
CA HIS A 48 -30.09 18.05 -24.66
C HIS A 48 -30.51 17.73 -23.23
N SER A 49 -31.75 18.10 -22.89
CA SER A 49 -32.42 17.72 -21.63
C SER A 49 -33.80 17.09 -21.92
N PRO A 50 -34.20 16.02 -21.19
CA PRO A 50 -33.45 15.29 -20.16
C PRO A 50 -32.35 14.40 -20.75
N CYS A 51 -31.40 13.98 -19.92
CA CYS A 51 -30.31 13.09 -20.31
C CYS A 51 -29.94 12.09 -19.19
N THR A 52 -29.15 11.06 -19.53
CA THR A 52 -28.59 10.09 -18.57
C THR A 52 -27.07 10.27 -18.47
N ILE A 53 -26.47 9.90 -17.33
CA ILE A 53 -25.01 9.97 -17.09
C ILE A 53 -24.47 8.62 -16.57
N HIS A 54 -25.05 7.50 -17.00
CA HIS A 54 -24.78 6.20 -16.41
C HIS A 54 -23.33 5.72 -16.67
N ALA A 55 -22.82 5.87 -17.89
CA ALA A 55 -21.45 5.50 -18.21
C ALA A 55 -20.43 6.42 -17.53
N VAL A 56 -20.77 7.72 -17.36
CA VAL A 56 -19.95 8.68 -16.59
C VAL A 56 -19.83 8.24 -15.13
N ILE A 57 -20.94 7.87 -14.49
CA ILE A 57 -20.94 7.39 -13.10
C ILE A 57 -20.09 6.11 -12.98
N ILE A 58 -20.31 5.12 -13.86
CA ILE A 58 -19.53 3.86 -13.83
C ILE A 58 -18.04 4.13 -14.02
N TYR A 59 -17.68 5.05 -14.90
CA TYR A 59 -16.28 5.44 -15.14
C TYR A 59 -15.65 6.01 -13.86
N ASN A 60 -16.32 6.96 -13.21
CA ASN A 60 -15.88 7.57 -11.96
C ASN A 60 -15.78 6.54 -10.81
N GLU A 61 -16.81 5.71 -10.63
CA GLU A 61 -16.84 4.68 -9.59
C GLU A 61 -15.72 3.65 -9.73
N ARG A 62 -15.40 3.23 -10.95
CA ARG A 62 -14.30 2.27 -11.19
C ARG A 62 -12.95 2.85 -10.83
N ILE A 63 -12.69 4.10 -11.20
CA ILE A 63 -11.46 4.79 -10.81
C ILE A 63 -11.41 4.95 -9.29
N GLY A 64 -12.51 5.35 -8.65
CA GLY A 64 -12.62 5.43 -7.19
C GLY A 64 -12.37 4.08 -6.47
N LEU A 65 -12.90 2.99 -7.02
CA LEU A 65 -12.68 1.63 -6.50
C LEU A 65 -11.21 1.22 -6.58
N VAL A 66 -10.54 1.48 -7.72
CA VAL A 66 -9.10 1.22 -7.84
C VAL A 66 -8.32 2.07 -6.85
N GLY A 67 -8.64 3.37 -6.73
CA GLY A 67 -8.01 4.25 -5.75
C GLY A 67 -8.15 3.72 -4.33
N THR A 68 -9.35 3.23 -3.96
CA THR A 68 -9.65 2.68 -2.64
C THR A 68 -8.87 1.39 -2.37
N ALA A 69 -8.85 0.48 -3.33
CA ALA A 69 -8.12 -0.78 -3.22
C ALA A 69 -6.60 -0.53 -3.10
N VAL A 70 -6.06 0.40 -3.88
CA VAL A 70 -4.66 0.81 -3.83
C VAL A 70 -4.34 1.48 -2.49
N CYS A 71 -5.16 2.42 -2.04
CA CYS A 71 -4.99 3.14 -0.78
C CYS A 71 -4.93 2.15 0.38
N TYR A 72 -5.94 1.31 0.59
CA TYR A 72 -5.99 0.42 1.76
C TYR A 72 -5.15 -0.86 1.64
N SER A 73 -4.41 -1.05 0.54
CA SER A 73 -3.52 -2.21 0.37
C SER A 73 -2.46 -2.32 1.47
N PHE A 74 -2.04 -1.19 2.08
CA PHE A 74 -1.09 -1.21 3.20
C PHE A 74 -1.61 -1.96 4.43
N LEU A 75 -2.92 -2.03 4.65
CA LEU A 75 -3.49 -2.80 5.77
C LEU A 75 -3.25 -4.30 5.59
N ALA A 76 -3.39 -4.79 4.35
CA ALA A 76 -3.06 -6.17 4.01
C ALA A 76 -1.55 -6.43 4.16
N VAL A 77 -0.71 -5.46 3.80
CA VAL A 77 0.75 -5.52 4.02
C VAL A 77 1.09 -5.60 5.52
N ALA A 78 0.47 -4.77 6.35
CA ALA A 78 0.65 -4.78 7.81
C ALA A 78 0.27 -6.14 8.39
N ALA A 79 -0.92 -6.63 8.05
CA ALA A 79 -1.43 -7.92 8.50
C ALA A 79 -0.52 -9.08 8.08
N PHE A 80 -0.08 -9.09 6.82
CA PHE A 80 0.83 -10.09 6.29
C PHE A 80 2.19 -10.06 6.99
N SER A 81 2.76 -8.87 7.17
CA SER A 81 4.05 -8.68 7.84
C SER A 81 4.00 -9.15 9.30
N GLY A 82 3.02 -8.65 10.07
CA GLY A 82 2.85 -8.98 11.49
C GLY A 82 2.50 -10.45 11.72
N GLY A 83 1.60 -11.01 10.92
CA GLY A 83 1.14 -12.39 11.06
C GLY A 83 2.05 -13.39 10.36
N ALA A 84 1.93 -13.48 9.04
CA ALA A 84 2.48 -14.59 8.26
C ALA A 84 4.00 -14.51 8.08
N LEU A 85 4.55 -13.31 7.90
CA LEU A 85 5.97 -13.11 7.62
C LEU A 85 6.80 -13.26 8.89
N PHE A 86 6.45 -12.57 9.98
CA PHE A 86 7.23 -12.59 11.22
C PHE A 86 6.56 -13.36 12.35
N GLY A 87 5.30 -13.07 12.67
CA GLY A 87 4.60 -13.62 13.85
C GLY A 87 4.61 -15.15 13.89
N ARG A 88 4.30 -15.79 12.75
CA ARG A 88 4.24 -17.24 12.62
C ARG A 88 5.57 -17.93 12.92
N GLU A 89 6.67 -17.38 12.40
CA GLU A 89 7.99 -17.99 12.61
C GLU A 89 8.49 -17.84 14.04
N LEU A 90 8.15 -16.72 14.68
CA LEU A 90 8.47 -16.43 16.08
C LEU A 90 7.66 -17.31 17.02
N GLU A 91 6.37 -17.49 16.75
CA GLU A 91 5.46 -18.31 17.55
C GLU A 91 5.85 -19.80 17.51
N TYR A 92 6.17 -20.34 16.32
CA TYR A 92 6.64 -21.72 16.19
C TYR A 92 8.12 -21.92 16.55
N GLY A 93 8.86 -20.85 16.88
CA GLY A 93 10.26 -20.93 17.26
C GLY A 93 11.23 -21.35 16.14
N THR A 94 10.76 -21.40 14.89
CA THR A 94 11.54 -21.78 13.70
C THR A 94 12.74 -20.85 13.45
N VAL A 95 12.70 -19.63 13.98
CA VAL A 95 13.79 -18.66 13.84
C VAL A 95 15.11 -19.17 14.43
N ARG A 96 15.07 -20.00 15.48
CA ARG A 96 16.26 -20.55 16.14
C ARG A 96 17.03 -21.53 15.25
N LEU A 97 16.33 -22.33 14.45
CA LEU A 97 16.93 -23.23 13.46
C LEU A 97 17.67 -22.45 12.36
N ALA A 98 17.20 -21.27 11.99
CA ALA A 98 17.88 -20.42 11.02
C ALA A 98 19.19 -19.84 11.58
N TRP A 99 19.20 -19.43 12.86
CA TRP A 99 20.37 -18.83 13.49
C TRP A 99 21.49 -19.84 13.78
N THR A 100 21.18 -21.11 14.00
CA THR A 100 22.21 -22.16 14.16
C THR A 100 22.93 -22.49 12.84
N GLN A 101 22.37 -22.11 11.69
CA GLN A 101 22.92 -22.38 10.36
C GLN A 101 23.75 -21.21 9.79
N SER A 102 24.58 -20.54 10.61
CA SER A 102 25.53 -19.47 10.24
C SER A 102 24.93 -18.13 9.76
N VAL A 103 23.63 -17.90 9.94
CA VAL A 103 22.98 -16.61 9.62
C VAL A 103 22.88 -15.75 10.87
N THR A 104 23.51 -14.56 10.84
CA THR A 104 23.35 -13.61 11.94
C THR A 104 21.91 -13.06 11.99
N PRO A 105 21.36 -12.80 13.19
CA PRO A 105 19.99 -12.28 13.36
C PRO A 105 19.73 -11.02 12.53
N GLY A 106 20.66 -10.05 12.52
CA GLY A 106 20.54 -8.84 11.71
C GLY A 106 20.47 -9.11 10.21
N ARG A 107 21.30 -10.01 9.67
CA ARG A 107 21.26 -10.38 8.24
C ARG A 107 19.96 -11.10 7.88
N TRP A 108 19.43 -11.92 8.80
CA TRP A 108 18.13 -12.56 8.63
C TRP A 108 17.00 -11.53 8.51
N LEU A 109 16.94 -10.56 9.42
CA LEU A 109 15.90 -9.53 9.39
C LEU A 109 16.01 -8.66 8.14
N ALA A 110 17.22 -8.20 7.81
CA ALA A 110 17.47 -7.38 6.63
C ALA A 110 17.06 -8.09 5.34
N ALA A 111 17.47 -9.35 5.15
CA ALA A 111 17.13 -10.12 3.95
C ALA A 111 15.61 -10.35 3.80
N LYS A 112 14.91 -10.50 4.94
CA LYS A 112 13.47 -10.77 4.98
C LYS A 112 12.62 -9.52 4.76
N LEU A 113 13.15 -8.33 5.06
CA LEU A 113 12.51 -7.06 4.76
C LEU A 113 12.83 -6.58 3.34
N ALA A 114 14.05 -6.80 2.84
CA ALA A 114 14.50 -6.22 1.57
C ALA A 114 13.67 -6.67 0.36
N VAL A 115 13.33 -7.96 0.28
CA VAL A 115 12.55 -8.52 -0.84
C VAL A 115 11.13 -7.93 -0.91
N PRO A 116 10.29 -7.99 0.15
CA PRO A 116 8.97 -7.36 0.12
C PRO A 116 9.05 -5.85 -0.01
N ALA A 117 10.02 -5.16 0.63
CA ALA A 117 10.19 -3.72 0.47
C ALA A 117 10.43 -3.33 -0.99
N LEU A 118 11.30 -4.05 -1.71
CA LEU A 118 11.54 -3.81 -3.13
C LEU A 118 10.29 -4.07 -3.97
N ALA A 119 9.57 -5.17 -3.71
CA ALA A 119 8.36 -5.51 -4.44
C ALA A 119 7.25 -4.47 -4.24
N LEU A 120 7.06 -3.99 -3.01
CA LEU A 120 6.11 -2.93 -2.67
C LEU A 120 6.50 -1.60 -3.32
N ALA A 121 7.79 -1.24 -3.31
CA ALA A 121 8.26 -0.01 -3.93
C ALA A 121 8.06 -0.02 -5.46
N VAL A 122 8.47 -1.09 -6.14
CA VAL A 122 8.35 -1.23 -7.59
C VAL A 122 6.88 -1.33 -8.01
N GLY A 123 6.12 -2.24 -7.41
CA GLY A 123 4.70 -2.44 -7.73
C GLY A 123 3.87 -1.21 -7.37
N GLY A 124 4.16 -0.57 -6.23
CA GLY A 124 3.46 0.63 -5.80
C GLY A 124 3.75 1.83 -6.68
N THR A 125 4.99 2.01 -7.12
CA THR A 125 5.33 3.07 -8.07
C THR A 125 4.64 2.83 -9.42
N ALA A 126 4.60 1.59 -9.91
CA ALA A 126 3.86 1.25 -11.12
C ALA A 126 2.36 1.59 -10.99
N LEU A 127 1.74 1.26 -9.85
CA LEU A 127 0.34 1.62 -9.56
C LEU A 127 0.12 3.12 -9.51
N VAL A 128 0.99 3.87 -8.83
CA VAL A 128 0.91 5.34 -8.75
C VAL A 128 1.00 5.95 -10.14
N LEU A 129 1.93 5.48 -11.00
CA LEU A 129 2.07 6.00 -12.36
C LEU A 129 0.84 5.68 -13.23
N ALA A 130 0.33 4.45 -13.17
CA ALA A 130 -0.86 4.05 -13.90
C ALA A 130 -2.11 4.82 -13.45
N PHE A 131 -2.30 4.96 -12.13
CA PHE A 131 -3.42 5.70 -11.56
C PHE A 131 -3.35 7.19 -11.89
N ARG A 132 -2.16 7.81 -11.77
CA ARG A 132 -1.95 9.21 -12.17
C ARG A 132 -2.30 9.45 -13.63
N TRP A 133 -1.90 8.53 -14.52
CA TRP A 133 -2.22 8.61 -15.95
C TRP A 133 -3.73 8.57 -16.18
N ALA A 134 -4.40 7.52 -15.69
CA ALA A 134 -5.86 7.34 -15.84
C ALA A 134 -6.66 8.53 -15.25
N TRP A 135 -6.31 8.95 -14.03
CA TRP A 135 -6.95 10.09 -13.36
C TRP A 135 -6.79 11.42 -14.15
N SER A 136 -5.71 11.56 -14.93
CA SER A 136 -5.45 12.76 -15.72
C SER A 136 -6.00 12.72 -17.15
N ALA A 137 -6.48 11.57 -17.61
CA ALA A 137 -6.87 11.38 -19.01
C ALA A 137 -8.17 12.12 -19.36
N HIS A 138 -9.19 11.99 -18.50
CA HIS A 138 -10.53 12.57 -18.70
C HIS A 138 -11.06 13.22 -17.41
N PRO A 139 -10.52 14.38 -16.99
CA PRO A 139 -10.95 15.06 -15.77
C PRO A 139 -12.43 15.46 -15.78
N GLU A 140 -13.02 15.65 -16.97
CA GLU A 140 -14.45 15.93 -17.15
C GLU A 140 -15.39 14.76 -16.80
N LEU A 141 -14.86 13.54 -16.72
CA LEU A 141 -15.62 12.34 -16.34
C LEU A 141 -15.48 11.99 -14.85
N LEU A 142 -14.67 12.74 -14.11
CA LEU A 142 -14.32 12.45 -12.72
C LEU A 142 -14.95 13.47 -11.78
N ASP A 143 -15.30 13.01 -10.59
CA ASP A 143 -15.54 13.93 -9.49
C ASP A 143 -14.20 14.57 -9.10
N SER A 144 -14.15 15.90 -9.09
CA SER A 144 -12.91 16.67 -8.97
C SER A 144 -12.28 16.64 -7.57
N ASP A 145 -12.87 15.89 -6.64
CA ASP A 145 -12.44 15.81 -5.25
C ASP A 145 -11.17 14.95 -5.08
N TRP A 146 -10.04 15.54 -5.47
CA TRP A 146 -8.70 15.01 -5.26
C TRP A 146 -8.32 14.90 -3.77
N THR A 147 -9.09 15.50 -2.86
CA THR A 147 -8.80 15.53 -1.42
C THR A 147 -9.24 14.26 -0.71
N SER A 148 -10.13 13.48 -1.34
CA SER A 148 -10.54 12.17 -0.90
C SER A 148 -9.34 11.22 -0.69
N ASP A 149 -9.36 10.44 0.40
CA ASP A 149 -8.18 9.70 0.86
C ASP A 149 -7.64 8.72 -0.16
N HIS A 150 -8.55 8.04 -0.84
CA HIS A 150 -8.25 7.06 -1.86
C HIS A 150 -7.60 7.67 -3.11
N VAL A 151 -7.98 8.88 -3.53
CA VAL A 151 -7.37 9.57 -4.68
C VAL A 151 -6.02 10.16 -4.29
N PHE A 152 -5.93 10.78 -3.12
CA PHE A 152 -4.70 11.36 -2.62
C PHE A 152 -3.61 10.28 -2.53
N VAL A 153 -3.83 9.21 -1.78
CA VAL A 153 -2.81 8.17 -1.57
C VAL A 153 -2.44 7.52 -2.91
N ALA A 154 -3.42 7.10 -3.72
CA ALA A 154 -3.17 6.38 -4.97
C ALA A 154 -2.44 7.23 -6.04
N ARG A 155 -2.54 8.56 -5.98
CA ARG A 155 -1.92 9.48 -6.95
C ARG A 155 -0.50 9.92 -6.55
N GLY A 156 -0.09 9.65 -5.32
CA GLY A 156 1.12 10.19 -4.70
C GLY A 156 2.13 9.15 -4.20
N PRO A 157 3.35 9.59 -3.84
CA PRO A 157 4.37 8.72 -3.25
C PRO A 157 3.97 8.18 -1.87
N ALA A 158 2.94 8.75 -1.23
CA ALA A 158 2.39 8.29 0.04
C ALA A 158 1.97 6.81 -0.01
N MET A 159 1.44 6.31 -1.14
CA MET A 159 1.08 4.89 -1.31
C MET A 159 2.25 3.94 -1.04
N VAL A 160 3.44 4.27 -1.57
CA VAL A 160 4.66 3.48 -1.33
C VAL A 160 5.12 3.64 0.12
N ALA A 161 5.07 4.85 0.68
CA ALA A 161 5.48 5.11 2.05
C ALA A 161 4.59 4.38 3.08
N TYR A 162 3.27 4.36 2.88
CA TYR A 162 2.33 3.58 3.68
C TYR A 162 2.67 2.09 3.66
N SER A 163 2.94 1.54 2.47
CA SER A 163 3.28 0.12 2.30
C SER A 163 4.59 -0.25 3.02
N LEU A 164 5.62 0.60 2.93
CA LEU A 164 6.90 0.39 3.62
C LEU A 164 6.76 0.56 5.14
N CYS A 165 5.99 1.55 5.59
CA CYS A 165 5.67 1.76 6.99
C CYS A 165 4.93 0.55 7.56
N ALA A 166 3.90 0.06 6.87
CA ALA A 166 3.14 -1.13 7.24
C ALA A 166 4.01 -2.38 7.36
N LEU A 167 4.95 -2.58 6.42
CA LEU A 167 5.92 -3.67 6.46
C LEU A 167 6.78 -3.59 7.74
N ALA A 168 7.32 -2.40 8.06
CA ALA A 168 8.15 -2.18 9.24
C ALA A 168 7.38 -2.29 10.57
N VAL A 169 6.17 -1.74 10.61
CA VAL A 169 5.24 -1.84 11.77
C VAL A 169 4.86 -3.29 12.03
N GLY A 170 4.55 -4.07 10.99
CA GLY A 170 4.32 -5.51 11.13
C GLY A 170 5.54 -6.25 11.69
N ALA A 171 6.74 -5.90 11.25
CA ALA A 171 7.97 -6.52 11.75
C ALA A 171 8.22 -6.22 13.24
N VAL A 172 8.14 -4.94 13.65
CA VAL A 172 8.39 -4.55 15.04
C VAL A 172 7.33 -5.09 16.00
N THR A 173 6.04 -5.09 15.59
CA THR A 173 4.94 -5.64 16.40
C THR A 173 5.08 -7.16 16.57
N ALA A 174 5.43 -7.88 15.51
CA ALA A 174 5.71 -9.32 15.59
C ALA A 174 6.90 -9.64 16.50
N LEU A 175 8.00 -8.89 16.38
CA LEU A 175 9.16 -9.05 17.25
C LEU A 175 8.82 -8.72 18.71
N ALA A 176 8.03 -7.69 18.97
CA ALA A 176 7.60 -7.32 20.32
C ALA A 176 6.68 -8.40 20.94
N LEU A 177 5.64 -8.82 20.22
CA LEU A 177 4.57 -9.66 20.77
C LEU A 177 4.83 -11.17 20.67
N ARG A 178 5.62 -11.62 19.68
CA ARG A 178 5.98 -13.03 19.43
C ARG A 178 4.79 -13.99 19.29
N ARG A 179 3.59 -13.46 19.02
CA ARG A 179 2.36 -14.22 18.78
C ARG A 179 1.74 -13.71 17.48
N THR A 180 1.33 -14.63 16.61
CA THR A 180 0.85 -14.33 15.25
C THR A 180 -0.39 -13.45 15.26
N LEU A 181 -1.43 -13.85 15.99
CA LEU A 181 -2.72 -13.14 15.99
C LEU A 181 -2.62 -11.74 16.63
N PRO A 182 -2.01 -11.56 17.82
CA PRO A 182 -1.80 -10.22 18.37
C PRO A 182 -0.93 -9.33 17.48
N ALA A 183 0.15 -9.86 16.88
CA ALA A 183 1.01 -9.08 15.99
C ALA A 183 0.27 -8.58 14.76
N LEU A 184 -0.51 -9.46 14.11
CA LEU A 184 -1.38 -9.08 13.01
C LEU A 184 -2.35 -7.98 13.42
N GLY A 185 -3.13 -8.21 14.49
CA GLY A 185 -4.16 -7.25 14.93
C GLY A 185 -3.60 -5.89 15.30
N VAL A 186 -2.51 -5.86 16.07
CA VAL A 186 -1.86 -4.60 16.49
C VAL A 186 -1.25 -3.88 15.29
N SER A 187 -0.60 -4.58 14.36
CA SER A 187 0.00 -3.94 13.18
C SER A 187 -1.05 -3.25 12.30
N VAL A 188 -2.20 -3.90 12.09
CA VAL A 188 -3.33 -3.33 11.32
C VAL A 188 -3.93 -2.15 12.08
N ALA A 189 -4.17 -2.28 13.38
CA ALA A 189 -4.75 -1.21 14.18
C ALA A 189 -3.85 0.05 14.20
N VAL A 190 -2.54 -0.13 14.34
CA VAL A 190 -1.57 0.98 14.30
C VAL A 190 -1.60 1.66 12.93
N MET A 191 -1.56 0.90 11.83
CA MET A 191 -1.56 1.50 10.50
C MET A 191 -2.89 2.17 10.15
N ALA A 192 -4.02 1.60 10.57
CA ALA A 192 -5.34 2.23 10.44
C ALA A 192 -5.40 3.55 11.20
N LEU A 193 -4.88 3.59 12.44
CA LEU A 193 -4.79 4.82 13.22
C LEU A 193 -3.90 5.86 12.55
N VAL A 194 -2.74 5.46 12.02
CA VAL A 194 -1.85 6.37 11.28
C VAL A 194 -2.58 6.98 10.08
N ASN A 195 -3.28 6.17 9.28
CA ASN A 195 -4.07 6.68 8.16
C ASN A 195 -5.19 7.63 8.61
N GLN A 196 -5.95 7.27 9.64
CA GLN A 196 -7.00 8.13 10.20
C GLN A 196 -6.46 9.49 10.68
N VAL A 197 -5.29 9.50 11.32
CA VAL A 197 -4.65 10.72 11.81
C VAL A 197 -4.17 11.58 10.64
N MET A 198 -3.57 10.98 9.60
CA MET A 198 -3.15 11.73 8.41
C MET A 198 -4.34 12.32 7.65
N GLU A 199 -5.42 11.55 7.51
CA GLU A 199 -6.65 12.02 6.88
C GLU A 199 -7.23 13.23 7.61
N TYR A 200 -7.24 13.18 8.96
CA TYR A 200 -7.69 14.31 9.79
C TYR A 200 -6.89 15.59 9.50
N TYR A 201 -5.55 15.50 9.45
CA TYR A 201 -4.71 16.68 9.15
C TYR A 201 -4.80 17.15 7.70
N ARG A 202 -5.07 16.23 6.74
CA ARG A 202 -5.18 16.59 5.33
C ARG A 202 -6.38 17.48 5.03
N GLN A 203 -7.49 17.27 5.74
CA GLN A 203 -8.71 18.07 5.58
C GLN A 203 -8.52 19.54 5.99
N GLU A 204 -7.50 19.87 6.79
CA GLU A 204 -7.23 21.24 7.24
C GLU A 204 -6.40 22.07 6.21
N ASP A 205 -5.62 21.43 5.33
CA ASP A 205 -4.60 22.07 4.48
C ASP A 205 -4.94 22.03 2.96
N LEU A 206 -6.15 22.45 2.59
CA LEU A 206 -6.74 22.25 1.24
C LEU A 206 -6.16 23.12 0.10
N VAL A 207 -5.22 24.03 0.38
CA VAL A 207 -4.81 25.07 -0.59
C VAL A 207 -3.66 24.64 -1.51
N LYS A 208 -2.89 23.59 -1.17
CA LYS A 208 -1.70 23.16 -1.95
C LYS A 208 -1.66 21.64 -2.11
N TYR A 209 -1.64 21.13 -3.34
CA TYR A 209 -1.61 19.69 -3.63
C TYR A 209 -0.31 19.00 -3.17
N TRP A 210 0.87 19.54 -3.51
CA TRP A 210 2.15 18.84 -3.32
C TRP A 210 2.71 18.88 -1.89
N THR A 211 2.43 19.94 -1.14
CA THR A 211 2.93 20.11 0.24
C THR A 211 2.45 19.01 1.19
N PRO A 212 1.15 18.68 1.29
CA PRO A 212 0.66 17.59 2.13
C PRO A 212 1.19 16.24 1.65
N HIS A 213 1.31 16.00 0.34
CA HIS A 213 1.89 14.76 -0.18
C HIS A 213 3.30 14.51 0.33
N LEU A 214 4.18 15.51 0.24
CA LEU A 214 5.58 15.37 0.64
C LEU A 214 5.72 15.29 2.16
N ALA A 215 4.93 16.06 2.90
CA ALA A 215 4.91 16.01 4.37
C ALA A 215 4.48 14.64 4.88
N GLU A 216 3.33 14.14 4.41
CA GLU A 216 2.78 12.83 4.80
C GLU A 216 3.73 11.69 4.41
N THR A 217 4.27 11.73 3.19
CA THR A 217 5.28 10.76 2.72
C THR A 217 6.52 10.79 3.61
N GLY A 218 7.02 11.97 3.96
CA GLY A 218 8.18 12.15 4.84
C GLY A 218 7.95 11.58 6.23
N ILE A 219 6.79 11.86 6.83
CA ILE A 219 6.41 11.32 8.14
C ILE A 219 6.31 9.78 8.09
N LEU A 220 5.66 9.22 7.08
CA LEU A 220 5.52 7.77 6.92
C LEU A 220 6.87 7.07 6.73
N LEU A 221 7.79 7.67 5.98
CA LEU A 221 9.15 7.12 5.82
C LEU A 221 9.95 7.22 7.12
N ALA A 222 9.79 8.30 7.90
CA ALA A 222 10.40 8.41 9.22
C ALA A 222 9.85 7.36 10.19
N LEU A 223 8.52 7.14 10.19
CA LEU A 223 7.87 6.06 10.95
C LEU A 223 8.37 4.67 10.51
N ALA A 224 8.51 4.44 9.21
CA ALA A 224 9.07 3.19 8.68
C ALA A 224 10.51 2.96 9.17
N ALA A 225 11.36 4.00 9.09
CA ALA A 225 12.76 3.93 9.52
C ALA A 225 12.87 3.68 11.03
N THR A 226 12.11 4.41 11.85
CA THR A 226 12.09 4.22 13.30
C THR A 226 11.57 2.84 13.70
N ALA A 227 10.49 2.35 13.08
CA ALA A 227 9.99 1.00 13.30
C ALA A 227 11.01 -0.08 12.90
N ALA A 228 11.70 0.11 11.76
CA ALA A 228 12.75 -0.79 11.33
C ALA A 228 13.93 -0.81 12.32
N LEU A 229 14.41 0.37 12.75
CA LEU A 229 15.47 0.48 13.76
C LEU A 229 15.06 -0.17 15.10
N ALA A 230 13.82 0.05 15.54
CA ALA A 230 13.28 -0.61 16.74
C ALA A 230 13.24 -2.14 16.57
N ALA A 231 12.86 -2.64 15.39
CA ALA A 231 12.90 -4.07 15.09
C ALA A 231 14.34 -4.64 15.18
N PHE A 232 15.34 -3.94 14.65
CA PHE A 232 16.74 -4.33 14.80
C PHE A 232 17.19 -4.28 16.26
N ALA A 233 16.85 -3.23 17.02
CA ALA A 233 17.22 -3.10 18.42
C ALA A 233 16.60 -4.21 19.29
N LEU A 234 15.30 -4.51 19.10
CA LEU A 234 14.62 -5.62 19.76
C LEU A 234 15.24 -6.97 19.45
N LEU A 235 15.85 -7.13 18.27
CA LEU A 235 16.51 -8.36 17.88
C LEU A 235 17.89 -8.51 18.54
N HIS A 236 18.69 -7.43 18.59
CA HIS A 236 20.02 -7.44 19.20
C HIS A 236 19.97 -7.66 20.71
N GLY A 237 19.09 -6.95 21.43
CA GLY A 237 18.96 -7.10 22.89
C GLY A 237 18.42 -8.46 23.36
N ARG A 238 18.26 -9.42 22.46
CA ARG A 238 17.83 -10.80 22.74
C ARG A 238 18.88 -11.85 22.36
N THR A 239 19.92 -11.43 21.65
CA THR A 239 21.00 -12.31 21.19
C THR A 239 22.26 -12.16 22.03
N ASP A 240 22.30 -11.09 22.83
CA ASP A 240 23.26 -10.86 23.93
C ASP A 240 22.73 -11.50 25.22
#